data_AF-A0A814XDL9-F1
#
_entry.id   AF-A0A814XDL9-F1
#
_cell.length_a   1.000
_cell.length_b   1.000
_cell.length_c   1.000
_cell.angle_alpha   90.00
_cell.angle_beta   90.00
_cell.angle_gamma   90.00
#
_symmetry.space_group_name_H-M   'P 1'
#
loop_
_entity.id
_entity.type
_entity.pdbx_description
1 polymer ?
#
loop_
_entity_poly.entity_id
_entity_poly.type
_entity_poly.pdbx_seq_one_letter_code
_entity_poly.pdbx_strand_id
1 'polypeptide(L)'
;MLSIFSFNRSVSFHSIFTLLTSTIRHSTSISSDTKSNEDAEHHHRLATTRRMRILGLQSNQARRALSIYDDYVYQQKKLPDLRMLGVAINCAMIAEDLAKGREIHQFIEHNFPHLKDNLMLKQQLRYFYIKCNDKLSADKLFQQTSTIKHTQQNQKQTINLDSNQIDKN
;
A
#
# COMPACT_ATOMS: atom_id res chain seq x y z
N MET A 1 32.40 -41.89 46.45
CA MET A 1 33.34 -41.69 45.33
C MET A 1 32.56 -41.00 44.21
N LEU A 2 32.54 -39.67 44.16
CA LEU A 2 33.54 -38.80 43.51
C LEU A 2 33.84 -39.20 42.06
N SER A 3 33.20 -38.50 41.13
CA SER A 3 33.89 -38.02 39.93
C SER A 3 33.03 -36.95 39.25
N ILE A 4 33.33 -35.72 39.66
CA ILE A 4 33.12 -34.48 38.93
C ILE A 4 33.79 -34.63 37.56
N PHE A 5 33.03 -34.53 36.47
CA PHE A 5 33.58 -34.21 35.14
C PHE A 5 33.39 -32.70 34.93
N SER A 6 34.30 -31.88 35.45
CA SER A 6 35.37 -31.25 34.67
C SER A 6 34.89 -30.63 33.35
N PHE A 7 34.41 -29.39 33.50
CA PHE A 7 34.27 -28.39 32.46
C PHE A 7 35.62 -28.23 31.73
N ASN A 8 35.76 -28.83 30.55
CA ASN A 8 36.97 -28.70 29.74
C ASN A 8 36.77 -27.62 28.67
N ARG A 9 37.38 -26.47 28.94
CA ARG A 9 37.31 -25.24 28.16
C ARG A 9 38.40 -25.29 27.08
N SER A 10 38.07 -25.77 25.89
CA SER A 10 38.83 -25.46 24.68
C SER A 10 37.95 -25.64 23.46
N VAL A 11 37.00 -24.72 23.28
CA VAL A 11 36.41 -24.54 21.95
C VAL A 11 37.49 -23.86 21.13
N SER A 12 38.09 -24.59 20.19
CA SER A 12 39.11 -24.06 19.29
C SER A 12 38.60 -22.76 18.66
N PHE A 13 39.37 -21.68 18.79
CA PHE A 13 39.07 -20.39 18.14
C PHE A 13 38.84 -20.58 16.65
N HIS A 14 39.46 -21.59 16.04
CA HIS A 14 39.24 -21.94 14.65
C HIS A 14 37.80 -22.41 14.41
N SER A 15 37.26 -23.32 15.24
CA SER A 15 35.88 -23.84 15.09
C SER A 15 34.82 -22.76 15.30
N ILE A 16 35.02 -21.85 16.27
CA ILE A 16 34.11 -20.69 16.45
C ILE A 16 34.22 -19.74 15.26
N PHE A 17 35.43 -19.49 14.76
CA PHE A 17 35.65 -18.65 13.58
C PHE A 17 35.04 -19.26 12.31
N THR A 18 35.13 -20.57 12.10
CA THR A 18 34.50 -21.26 10.96
C THR A 18 32.97 -21.19 11.06
N LEU A 19 32.39 -21.39 12.25
CA LEU A 19 30.95 -21.27 12.48
C LEU A 19 30.45 -19.83 12.35
N LEU A 20 31.21 -18.85 12.83
CA LEU A 20 30.90 -17.42 12.64
C LEU A 20 30.98 -17.02 11.18
N THR A 21 32.06 -17.39 10.48
CA THR A 21 32.19 -17.08 9.05
C THR A 21 31.17 -17.81 8.19
N SER A 22 30.77 -19.05 8.53
CA SER A 22 29.68 -19.74 7.82
C SER A 22 28.33 -19.09 8.08
N THR A 23 28.05 -18.69 9.33
CA THR A 23 26.80 -18.01 9.69
C THR A 23 26.75 -16.62 9.06
N ILE A 24 27.82 -15.84 9.12
CA ILE A 24 27.93 -14.53 8.46
C ILE A 24 27.79 -14.70 6.94
N ARG A 25 28.44 -15.69 6.32
CA ARG A 25 28.32 -15.97 4.89
C ARG A 25 26.89 -16.31 4.50
N HIS A 26 26.20 -17.14 5.28
CA HIS A 26 24.81 -17.50 5.08
C HIS A 26 23.86 -16.29 5.27
N SER A 27 24.13 -15.45 6.28
CA SER A 27 23.38 -14.20 6.48
C SER A 27 23.58 -13.20 5.35
N THR A 28 24.81 -13.08 4.81
CA THR A 28 25.10 -12.20 3.67
C THR A 28 24.51 -12.71 2.37
N SER A 29 24.48 -14.04 2.14
CA SER A 29 23.83 -14.61 0.95
C SER A 29 22.33 -14.44 1.01
N ILE A 30 21.70 -14.70 2.17
CA ILE A 30 20.27 -14.42 2.36
C ILE A 30 19.99 -12.93 2.13
N SER A 31 20.80 -12.02 2.69
CA SER A 31 20.60 -10.59 2.52
C SER A 31 20.80 -10.11 1.07
N SER A 32 21.70 -10.71 0.29
CA SER A 32 21.88 -10.39 -1.13
C SER A 32 20.75 -10.96 -1.98
N ASP A 33 20.28 -12.16 -1.65
CA ASP A 33 19.21 -12.85 -2.37
C ASP A 33 17.85 -12.18 -2.12
N THR A 34 17.59 -11.73 -0.90
CA THR A 34 16.36 -10.97 -0.59
C THR A 34 16.36 -9.60 -1.28
N LYS A 35 17.50 -8.89 -1.28
CA LYS A 35 17.61 -7.57 -1.91
C LYS A 35 17.44 -7.64 -3.43
N SER A 36 18.07 -8.61 -4.08
CA SER A 36 17.91 -8.81 -5.52
C SER A 36 16.49 -9.23 -5.93
N ASN A 37 15.81 -10.01 -5.09
CA ASN A 37 14.42 -10.40 -5.32
C ASN A 37 13.45 -9.21 -5.12
N GLU A 38 13.66 -8.38 -4.09
CA GLU A 38 12.87 -7.16 -3.85
C GLU A 38 13.02 -6.15 -4.99
N ASP A 39 14.24 -5.96 -5.50
CA ASP A 39 14.54 -5.09 -6.64
C ASP A 39 13.84 -5.58 -7.91
N ALA A 40 13.93 -6.88 -8.21
CA ALA A 40 13.24 -7.50 -9.35
C ALA A 40 11.72 -7.37 -9.26
N GLU A 41 11.16 -7.55 -8.06
CA GLU A 41 9.73 -7.39 -7.84
C GLU A 41 9.31 -5.93 -8.00
N HIS A 42 10.05 -4.97 -7.44
CA HIS A 42 9.79 -3.55 -7.62
C HIS A 42 9.80 -3.15 -9.11
N HIS A 43 10.77 -3.63 -9.89
CA HIS A 43 10.81 -3.41 -11.33
C HIS A 43 9.61 -4.02 -12.06
N HIS A 44 9.21 -5.25 -11.73
CA HIS A 44 8.03 -5.90 -12.31
C HIS A 44 6.74 -5.12 -12.01
N ARG A 45 6.58 -4.65 -10.77
CA ARG A 45 5.43 -3.82 -10.35
C ARG A 45 5.35 -2.54 -11.14
N LEU A 46 6.47 -1.80 -11.21
CA LEU A 46 6.54 -0.54 -11.94
C LEU A 46 6.25 -0.72 -13.43
N ALA A 47 6.82 -1.76 -14.05
CA ALA A 47 6.56 -2.10 -15.45
C ALA A 47 5.08 -2.43 -15.68
N THR A 48 4.46 -3.19 -14.78
CA THR A 48 3.03 -3.55 -14.84
C THR A 48 2.14 -2.31 -14.74
N THR A 49 2.37 -1.44 -13.75
CA THR A 49 1.63 -0.18 -13.58
C THR A 49 1.78 0.72 -14.81
N ARG A 50 2.99 0.83 -15.36
CA ARG A 50 3.24 1.60 -16.58
C ARG A 50 2.48 1.03 -17.77
N ARG A 51 2.50 -0.29 -17.95
CA ARG A 51 1.76 -0.98 -19.02
C ARG A 51 0.25 -0.74 -18.90
N MET A 52 -0.31 -0.91 -17.70
CA MET A 52 -1.72 -0.62 -17.44
C MET A 52 -2.08 0.83 -17.77
N ARG A 53 -1.23 1.80 -17.39
CA ARG A 53 -1.48 3.21 -17.67
C ARG A 53 -1.48 3.51 -19.17
N ILE A 54 -0.53 2.98 -19.92
CA ILE A 54 -0.46 3.17 -21.38
C ILE A 54 -1.72 2.61 -22.04
N LEU A 55 -2.14 1.40 -21.65
CA LEU A 55 -3.35 0.78 -22.19
C LEU A 55 -4.62 1.53 -21.78
N GLY A 56 -4.72 1.98 -20.52
CA GLY A 56 -5.87 2.73 -20.03
C GLY A 56 -6.04 4.11 -20.68
N LEU A 57 -4.97 4.70 -21.22
CA LEU A 57 -5.02 5.96 -21.97
C LEU A 57 -5.47 5.78 -23.42
N GLN A 58 -5.36 4.57 -23.98
CA GLN A 58 -5.84 4.28 -25.31
C GLN A 58 -7.35 4.02 -25.21
N SER A 59 -8.16 4.88 -25.85
CA SER A 59 -9.60 5.09 -25.63
C SER A 59 -10.53 3.87 -25.72
N ASN A 60 -10.01 2.67 -26.00
CA ASN A 60 -10.80 1.44 -26.07
C ASN A 60 -10.14 0.24 -25.37
N GLN A 61 -9.12 0.48 -24.53
CA GLN A 61 -8.32 -0.59 -23.92
C GLN A 61 -8.38 -0.63 -22.38
N ALA A 62 -9.29 0.14 -21.77
CA ALA A 62 -9.51 0.12 -20.31
C ALA A 62 -9.80 -1.30 -19.78
N ARG A 63 -10.60 -2.11 -20.49
CA ARG A 63 -10.87 -3.51 -20.11
C ARG A 63 -9.61 -4.39 -20.17
N ARG A 64 -8.70 -4.15 -21.13
CA ARG A 64 -7.42 -4.86 -21.20
C ARG A 64 -6.51 -4.49 -20.03
N ALA A 65 -6.48 -3.22 -19.64
CA ALA A 65 -5.73 -2.78 -18.47
C ALA A 65 -6.27 -3.42 -17.18
N LEU A 66 -7.59 -3.58 -17.06
CA LEU A 66 -8.23 -4.30 -15.95
C LEU A 66 -7.90 -5.80 -15.96
N SER A 67 -7.83 -6.45 -17.13
CA SER A 67 -7.36 -7.84 -17.22
C SER A 67 -5.93 -8.01 -16.71
N ILE A 68 -5.04 -7.05 -17.00
CA ILE A 68 -3.66 -7.09 -16.48
C ILE A 68 -3.64 -6.90 -14.95
N TYR A 69 -4.52 -6.04 -14.42
CA TYR A 69 -4.70 -5.90 -12.99
C TYR A 69 -5.14 -7.22 -12.36
N ASP A 70 -6.12 -7.90 -12.96
CA ASP A 70 -6.65 -9.17 -12.45
C ASP A 70 -5.61 -10.29 -12.47
N ASP A 71 -4.83 -10.38 -13.55
CA ASP A 71 -3.72 -11.33 -13.63
C ASP A 71 -2.66 -11.03 -12.56
N TYR A 72 -2.39 -9.76 -12.28
CA TYR A 72 -1.40 -9.37 -11.28
C TYR A 72 -1.89 -9.64 -9.84
N VAL A 73 -3.14 -9.31 -9.54
CA VAL A 73 -3.69 -9.43 -8.18
C VAL A 73 -4.12 -10.85 -7.87
N TYR A 74 -4.87 -11.50 -8.76
CA TYR A 74 -5.53 -12.77 -8.46
C TYR A 74 -4.74 -13.98 -8.95
N GLN A 75 -4.15 -13.91 -10.15
CA GLN A 75 -3.37 -15.04 -10.68
C GLN A 75 -1.96 -15.08 -10.08
N GLN A 76 -1.26 -13.94 -10.08
CA GLN A 76 0.08 -13.85 -9.51
C GLN A 76 0.07 -13.67 -7.98
N LYS A 77 -1.10 -13.40 -7.37
CA LYS A 77 -1.26 -13.18 -5.92
C LYS A 77 -0.37 -12.07 -5.37
N LYS A 78 -0.15 -11.01 -6.15
CA LYS A 78 0.71 -9.89 -5.77
C LYS A 78 -0.11 -8.70 -5.30
N LEU A 79 0.41 -7.97 -4.33
CA LEU A 79 -0.23 -6.74 -3.84
C LEU A 79 0.06 -5.58 -4.80
N PRO A 80 -0.96 -4.84 -5.26
CA PRO A 80 -0.78 -3.65 -6.07
C PRO A 80 -0.30 -2.48 -5.20
N ASP A 81 0.44 -1.54 -5.80
CA ASP A 81 0.80 -0.29 -5.15
C ASP A 81 -0.31 0.78 -5.33
N LEU A 82 -0.20 1.88 -4.58
CA LEU A 82 -1.14 3.01 -4.64
C LEU A 82 -1.38 3.51 -6.08
N ARG A 83 -0.33 3.52 -6.91
CA ARG A 83 -0.41 3.98 -8.30
C ARG A 83 -1.21 3.00 -9.17
N MET A 84 -0.97 1.71 -9.02
CA MET A 84 -1.68 0.66 -9.75
C MET A 84 -3.17 0.68 -9.40
N LEU A 85 -3.51 0.83 -8.11
CA LEU A 85 -4.89 0.97 -7.65
C LEU A 85 -5.58 2.19 -8.30
N GLY A 86 -4.91 3.34 -8.31
CA GLY A 86 -5.42 4.53 -8.99
C GLY A 86 -5.64 4.30 -10.49
N VAL A 87 -4.70 3.65 -11.18
CA VAL A 87 -4.88 3.31 -12.61
C VAL A 87 -6.07 2.36 -12.81
N ALA A 88 -6.21 1.34 -11.96
CA ALA A 88 -7.31 0.37 -12.04
C ALA A 88 -8.68 1.04 -11.86
N ILE A 89 -8.84 1.92 -10.86
CA ILE A 89 -10.08 2.69 -10.66
C ILE A 89 -10.38 3.57 -11.88
N ASN A 90 -9.37 4.24 -12.45
CA ASN A 90 -9.56 5.05 -13.65
C ASN A 90 -10.04 4.19 -14.84
N CYS A 91 -9.46 3.00 -15.01
CA CYS A 91 -9.86 2.09 -16.08
C CYS A 91 -11.28 1.58 -15.88
N ALA A 92 -11.68 1.23 -14.65
CA ALA A 92 -13.05 0.86 -14.33
C ALA A 92 -14.04 2.00 -14.62
N MET A 93 -13.66 3.24 -14.32
CA MET A 93 -14.44 4.43 -14.64
C MET A 93 -14.60 4.64 -16.15
N ILE A 94 -13.52 4.53 -16.93
CA ILE A 94 -13.56 4.67 -18.40
C ILE A 94 -14.38 3.56 -19.04
N ALA A 95 -14.31 2.33 -18.51
CA ALA A 95 -15.09 1.19 -18.98
C ALA A 95 -16.56 1.22 -18.50
N GLU A 96 -16.93 2.19 -17.66
CA GLU A 96 -18.22 2.29 -16.95
C GLU A 96 -18.59 0.98 -16.23
N ASP A 97 -17.58 0.27 -15.71
CA ASP A 97 -17.72 -1.03 -15.07
C ASP A 97 -17.92 -0.87 -13.55
N LEU A 98 -19.18 -0.65 -13.16
CA LEU A 98 -19.56 -0.43 -11.77
C LEU A 98 -19.24 -1.64 -10.88
N ALA A 99 -19.42 -2.86 -11.40
CA ALA A 99 -19.12 -4.08 -10.65
C ALA A 99 -17.63 -4.16 -10.36
N LYS A 100 -16.79 -3.92 -11.37
CA LYS A 100 -15.34 -3.99 -11.20
C LYS A 100 -14.80 -2.94 -10.25
N GLY A 101 -15.27 -1.70 -10.34
CA GLY A 101 -14.80 -0.67 -9.41
C GLY A 101 -15.26 -0.89 -7.96
N ARG A 102 -16.43 -1.52 -7.73
CA ARG A 102 -16.82 -1.97 -6.38
C ARG A 102 -15.91 -3.06 -5.84
N GLU A 103 -15.57 -4.04 -6.67
CA GLU A 103 -14.61 -5.10 -6.31
C GLU A 103 -13.25 -4.50 -5.92
N ILE A 104 -12.73 -3.56 -6.74
CA ILE A 104 -11.48 -2.86 -6.42
C ILE A 104 -11.60 -2.04 -5.13
N HIS A 105 -12.71 -1.32 -4.93
CA HIS A 105 -12.92 -0.55 -3.70
C HIS A 105 -12.94 -1.44 -2.45
N GLN A 106 -13.68 -2.56 -2.50
CA GLN A 106 -13.70 -3.54 -1.41
C GLN A 106 -12.30 -4.14 -1.19
N PHE A 107 -11.59 -4.49 -2.25
CA PHE A 107 -10.23 -4.99 -2.17
C PHE A 107 -9.31 -3.99 -1.43
N ILE A 108 -9.46 -2.69 -1.71
CA ILE A 108 -8.72 -1.63 -1.01
C ILE A 108 -9.06 -1.58 0.48
N GLU A 109 -10.35 -1.58 0.84
CA GLU A 109 -10.77 -1.51 2.24
C GLU A 109 -10.29 -2.71 3.07
N HIS A 110 -10.25 -3.90 2.47
CA HIS A 110 -9.83 -5.12 3.16
C HIS A 110 -8.30 -5.29 3.26
N ASN A 111 -7.57 -5.01 2.18
CA ASN A 111 -6.13 -5.29 2.10
C ASN A 111 -5.26 -4.08 2.47
N PHE A 112 -5.80 -2.86 2.35
CA PHE A 112 -5.07 -1.62 2.59
C PHE A 112 -5.85 -0.68 3.52
N PRO A 113 -6.10 -1.06 4.78
CA PRO A 113 -6.85 -0.23 5.73
C PRO A 113 -6.18 1.14 5.95
N HIS A 114 -4.86 1.22 5.85
CA HIS A 114 -4.09 2.48 5.93
C HIS A 114 -4.34 3.42 4.74
N LEU A 115 -4.84 2.92 3.61
CA LEU A 115 -5.19 3.72 2.43
C LEU A 115 -6.66 4.16 2.44
N LYS A 116 -7.47 3.71 3.40
CA LYS A 116 -8.89 4.07 3.50
C LYS A 116 -9.09 5.58 3.46
N ASP A 117 -8.26 6.34 4.17
CA ASP A 117 -8.34 7.81 4.25
C ASP A 117 -7.45 8.55 3.25
N ASN A 118 -6.82 7.83 2.31
CA ASN A 118 -6.01 8.46 1.27
C ASN A 118 -6.88 9.36 0.38
N LEU A 119 -6.62 10.68 0.42
CA LEU A 119 -7.42 11.69 -0.27
C LEU A 119 -7.49 11.45 -1.78
N MET A 120 -6.37 11.03 -2.40
CA MET A 120 -6.30 10.76 -3.83
C MET A 120 -7.25 9.61 -4.22
N LEU A 121 -7.17 8.48 -3.53
CA LEU A 121 -8.05 7.34 -3.79
C LEU A 121 -9.52 7.66 -3.51
N LYS A 122 -9.82 8.33 -2.39
CA LYS A 122 -11.20 8.76 -2.06
C LYS A 122 -11.79 9.67 -3.13
N GLN A 123 -11.02 10.66 -3.60
CA GLN A 123 -11.46 11.56 -4.65
C GLN A 123 -11.71 10.79 -5.96
N GLN A 124 -10.82 9.88 -6.30
CA GLN A 124 -10.93 9.10 -7.53
C GLN A 124 -12.11 8.12 -7.50
N LEU A 125 -12.30 7.39 -6.39
CA LEU A 125 -13.46 6.52 -6.17
C LEU A 125 -14.78 7.30 -6.26
N ARG A 126 -14.82 8.52 -5.72
CA ARG A 126 -16.01 9.37 -5.85
C ARG A 126 -16.32 9.69 -7.30
N TYR A 127 -15.33 10.14 -8.08
CA TYR A 127 -15.54 10.41 -9.51
C TYR A 127 -15.98 9.15 -10.26
N PHE A 128 -15.40 7.99 -9.95
CA PHE A 128 -15.82 6.70 -10.48
C PHE A 128 -17.31 6.43 -10.22
N TYR A 129 -17.77 6.53 -8.96
CA TYR A 129 -19.17 6.26 -8.61
C TYR A 129 -20.14 7.26 -9.26
N ILE A 130 -19.77 8.54 -9.34
CA ILE A 130 -20.56 9.55 -10.06
C ILE A 130 -20.69 9.17 -11.54
N LYS A 131 -19.58 8.81 -12.20
CA LYS A 131 -19.56 8.42 -13.61
C LYS A 131 -20.38 7.18 -13.89
N CYS A 132 -20.36 6.21 -12.97
CA CYS A 132 -21.16 4.98 -13.06
C CYS A 132 -22.59 5.15 -12.50
N ASN A 133 -23.04 6.39 -12.28
CA ASN A 133 -24.38 6.75 -11.81
C ASN A 133 -24.81 6.16 -10.45
N ASP A 134 -23.85 5.79 -9.59
CA ASP A 134 -24.09 5.35 -8.21
C ASP A 134 -23.82 6.52 -7.23
N LYS A 135 -24.76 7.48 -7.24
CA LYS A 135 -24.65 8.72 -6.47
C LYS A 135 -24.63 8.47 -4.95
N LEU A 136 -25.35 7.47 -4.47
CA LEU A 136 -25.40 7.13 -3.05
C LEU A 136 -24.02 6.73 -2.51
N SER A 137 -23.27 5.91 -3.25
CA SER A 137 -21.91 5.54 -2.90
C SER A 137 -20.95 6.74 -2.98
N ALA A 138 -21.11 7.60 -3.97
CA ALA A 138 -20.34 8.84 -4.09
C ALA A 138 -20.57 9.80 -2.91
N ASP A 139 -21.82 9.97 -2.46
CA ASP A 139 -22.18 10.85 -1.35
C ASP A 139 -21.64 10.34 -0.01
N LYS A 140 -21.66 9.01 0.21
CA LYS A 140 -21.02 8.39 1.38
C LYS A 140 -19.52 8.74 1.45
N LEU A 141 -18.81 8.62 0.33
CA LEU A 141 -17.40 9.02 0.24
C LEU A 141 -17.21 10.53 0.42
N PHE A 142 -18.18 11.36 0.06
CA PHE A 142 -18.12 12.80 0.32
C PHE A 142 -18.26 13.14 1.79
N GLN A 143 -19.26 12.58 2.47
CA GLN A 143 -19.50 12.80 3.89
C GLN A 143 -18.30 12.37 4.75
N GLN A 144 -17.65 11.27 4.40
CA GLN A 144 -16.40 10.83 5.05
C GLN A 144 -15.22 11.80 4.88
N THR A 145 -15.26 12.72 3.90
CA THR A 145 -14.19 13.72 3.69
C THR A 145 -14.53 15.10 4.23
N SER A 146 -15.82 15.45 4.35
CA SER A 146 -16.27 16.74 4.86
C SER A 146 -16.17 16.84 6.39
N THR A 147 -16.24 15.72 7.10
CA THR A 147 -16.00 15.66 8.55
C THR A 147 -14.61 16.22 8.94
N ILE A 148 -13.58 16.01 8.12
CA ILE A 148 -12.22 16.50 8.36
C ILE A 148 -12.12 18.04 8.21
N LYS A 149 -12.93 18.65 7.33
CA LYS A 149 -12.93 20.11 7.14
C LYS A 149 -13.52 20.83 8.35
N HIS A 150 -14.54 20.27 9.00
CA HIS A 150 -15.11 20.83 10.21
C HIS A 150 -14.17 20.73 11.42
N THR A 151 -13.34 19.68 11.51
CA THR A 151 -12.36 19.54 12.60
C THR A 151 -11.20 20.54 12.49
N GLN A 152 -10.73 20.86 11.28
CA GLN A 152 -9.66 21.85 11.07
C GLN A 152 -10.15 23.31 11.24
N GLN A 153 -11.42 23.60 10.93
CA GLN A 153 -12.02 24.91 11.22
C GLN A 153 -12.27 25.11 12.71
N ASN A 154 -12.73 24.08 13.44
CA ASN A 154 -12.91 24.16 14.88
C ASN A 154 -11.58 24.27 15.64
N GLN A 155 -10.49 23.64 15.17
CA GLN A 155 -9.15 23.83 15.76
C GLN A 155 -8.57 25.24 15.52
N LYS A 156 -8.86 25.87 14.38
CA LYS A 156 -8.49 27.28 14.13
C LYS A 156 -9.29 28.28 14.99
N GLN A 157 -10.48 27.90 15.44
CA GLN A 157 -11.28 28.74 16.35
C GLN A 157 -10.87 28.55 17.82
N THR A 158 -10.48 27.35 18.26
CA THR A 158 -10.03 27.13 19.64
C THR A 158 -8.68 27.77 19.96
N ILE A 159 -7.76 27.87 18.98
CA ILE A 159 -6.45 28.54 19.19
C ILE A 159 -6.59 30.08 19.27
N ASN A 160 -7.67 30.66 18.75
CA ASN A 160 -7.92 32.11 18.81
C ASN A 160 -8.63 32.57 20.10
N LEU A 161 -9.09 31.65 20.95
CA LEU A 161 -9.75 31.98 22.22
C LEU A 161 -8.77 32.06 23.40
N ASP A 162 -7.65 31.34 23.37
CA ASP A 162 -6.64 31.39 24.44
C ASP A 162 -5.72 32.62 24.37
N SER A 163 -5.57 33.24 23.20
CA SER A 163 -4.71 34.43 23.01
C SER A 163 -5.33 35.74 23.50
N ASN A 164 -6.64 35.77 23.80
CA ASN A 164 -7.37 36.98 24.16
C ASN A 164 -7.66 37.12 25.68
N GLN A 165 -7.13 36.22 26.52
CA GLN A 165 -7.25 36.31 27.98
C GLN A 165 -5.95 36.64 28.73
N ILE A 166 -4.82 36.87 28.03
CA ILE A 166 -3.54 37.17 28.70
C ILE A 166 -3.29 38.69 28.88
N ASP A 167 -3.99 39.57 28.13
CA ASP A 167 -3.72 41.03 28.17
C ASP A 167 -4.69 41.85 29.05
N LYS A 168 -5.37 41.21 30.01
CA LYS A 168 -6.20 41.92 31.00
C LYS A 168 -5.99 41.37 32.41
N ASN A 169 -4.81 41.62 32.98
CA ASN A 169 -4.63 41.79 34.43
C ASN A 169 -3.35 42.57 34.72
#